data_AF-A0A9D0Z8P9-F1
#
_entry.id   AF-A0A9D0Z8P9-F1
#
_cell.length_a   1.000
_cell.length_b   1.000
_cell.length_c   1.000
_cell.angle_alpha   90.00
_cell.angle_beta   90.00
_cell.angle_gamma   90.00
#
_symmetry.space_group_name_H-M   'P 1'
#
loop_
_entity.id
_entity.type
_entity.pdbx_description
1 polymer ?
#
loop_
_entity_poly.entity_id
_entity_poly.type
_entity_poly.pdbx_seq_one_letter_code
_entity_poly.pdbx_strand_id
1 'polypeptide(L)' 'MREQVISILSELCPGVDFEHETALIDDGLVDSLDIVSIVSELMDTFEVEISVEDLQPENFNSVDAIVKLIQAAQG' A
#
# COMPACT_ATOMS: atom_id res chain seq x y z
N MET A 1 1.41 1.30 -12.74
CA MET A 1 1.42 1.74 -11.33
C MET A 1 0.26 1.12 -10.55
N ARG A 2 -1.01 1.53 -10.75
CA ARG A 2 -2.15 0.94 -10.00
C ARG A 2 -2.21 -0.59 -10.07
N GLU A 3 -2.15 -1.16 -11.27
CA GLU A 3 -2.15 -2.63 -11.46
C GLU A 3 -0.96 -3.32 -10.79
N GLN A 4 0.22 -2.70 -10.80
CA GLN A 4 1.41 -3.24 -10.13
C GLN A 4 1.26 -3.20 -8.61
N VAL A 5 0.73 -2.11 -8.06
CA VAL A 5 0.41 -2.00 -6.63
C VAL A 5 -0.58 -3.09 -6.25
N ILE A 6 -1.66 -3.29 -7.03
CA ILE A 6 -2.62 -4.38 -6.78
C ILE A 6 -1.95 -5.76 -6.82
N SER A 7 -1.02 -5.99 -7.75
CA SER A 7 -0.26 -7.25 -7.82
C SER A 7 0.53 -7.51 -6.54
N ILE A 8 1.31 -6.52 -6.08
CA ILE A 8 2.10 -6.61 -4.85
C ILE A 8 1.18 -6.88 -3.65
N LEU A 9 0.10 -6.10 -3.52
CA LEU A 9 -0.86 -6.25 -2.43
C LEU A 9 -1.54 -7.62 -2.44
N SER A 10 -1.89 -8.15 -3.62
CA SER A 10 -2.54 -9.47 -3.76
C SER A 10 -1.58 -10.62 -3.46
N GLU A 11 -0.28 -10.43 -3.69
CA GLU A 11 0.76 -11.41 -3.35
C GLU A 11 1.00 -11.47 -1.84
N LEU A 12 1.00 -10.32 -1.16
CA LEU A 12 1.22 -10.22 0.28
C LEU A 12 -0.03 -10.56 1.09
N CYS A 13 -1.20 -10.10 0.64
CA CYS A 13 -2.48 -10.22 1.32
C CYS A 13 -3.51 -10.90 0.41
N PRO A 14 -3.41 -12.22 0.20
CA PRO A 14 -4.31 -12.94 -0.69
C PRO A 14 -5.75 -12.97 -0.15
N GLY A 15 -6.72 -12.75 -1.04
CA GLY A 15 -8.16 -12.84 -0.72
C GLY A 15 -8.83 -11.51 -0.36
N VAL A 16 -8.09 -10.41 -0.37
CA VAL A 16 -8.63 -9.04 -0.23
C VAL A 16 -8.97 -8.46 -1.61
N ASP A 17 -10.13 -7.84 -1.74
CA ASP A 17 -10.55 -7.16 -2.98
C ASP A 17 -10.01 -5.72 -3.03
N PHE A 18 -8.72 -5.59 -3.36
CA PHE A 18 -8.06 -4.29 -3.46
C PHE A 18 -8.62 -3.37 -4.55
N GLU A 19 -9.39 -3.88 -5.50
CA GLU A 19 -9.97 -3.05 -6.57
C GLU A 19 -11.11 -2.17 -6.07
N HIS A 20 -11.90 -2.67 -5.12
CA HIS A 20 -13.10 -2.01 -4.60
C HIS A 20 -12.97 -1.56 -3.15
N GLU A 21 -12.05 -2.14 -2.38
CA GLU A 21 -11.88 -1.82 -0.98
C GLU A 21 -11.20 -0.46 -0.77
N THR A 22 -11.73 0.31 0.17
CA THR A 22 -11.26 1.67 0.48
C THR A 22 -11.02 1.92 1.97
N ALA A 23 -11.27 0.91 2.81
CA ALA A 23 -11.08 0.92 4.25
C ALA A 23 -10.18 -0.24 4.71
N LEU A 24 -9.10 -0.53 3.96
CA LEU A 24 -8.27 -1.73 4.17
C LEU A 24 -7.77 -1.92 5.61
N ILE A 25 -7.35 -0.83 6.26
CA ILE A 25 -6.84 -0.88 7.64
C ILE A 25 -8.00 -0.79 8.63
N ASP A 26 -8.96 0.08 8.36
CA ASP A 26 -10.11 0.32 9.24
C ASP A 26 -11.00 -0.94 9.38
N ASP A 27 -11.15 -1.72 8.32
CA ASP A 27 -11.86 -3.02 8.32
C ASP A 27 -10.97 -4.19 8.78
N GLY A 28 -9.70 -3.93 9.09
CA GLY A 28 -8.75 -4.93 9.58
C GLY A 28 -8.35 -5.97 8.53
N LEU A 29 -8.44 -5.62 7.25
CA LEU A 29 -8.02 -6.46 6.13
C LEU A 29 -6.50 -6.42 5.91
N VAL A 30 -5.88 -5.31 6.30
CA VAL A 30 -4.44 -5.09 6.30
C VAL A 30 -4.03 -4.63 7.70
N ASP A 31 -3.12 -5.37 8.33
CA ASP A 31 -2.61 -5.04 9.67
C ASP A 31 -1.28 -4.28 9.63
N SER A 32 -0.77 -3.90 10.81
CA SER A 32 0.50 -3.16 10.90
C SER A 32 1.72 -3.93 10.41
N LEU A 33 1.71 -5.27 10.46
CA LEU A 33 2.79 -6.12 9.97
C LEU A 33 2.74 -6.24 8.43
N ASP A 34 1.53 -6.33 7.89
CA ASP A 34 1.28 -6.31 6.45
C ASP A 34 1.78 -4.99 5.85
N ILE A 35 1.47 -3.85 6.48
CA ILE A 35 1.95 -2.52 6.04
C ILE A 35 3.48 -2.49 5.92
N VAL A 36 4.22 -3.05 6.88
CA VAL A 36 5.70 -3.06 6.83
C VAL A 36 6.18 -3.86 5.62
N SER A 37 5.56 -5.01 5.34
CA SER A 37 5.89 -5.84 4.18
C SER A 37 5.56 -5.13 2.86
N ILE A 38 4.37 -4.52 2.78
CA ILE A 38 3.92 -3.75 1.63
C ILE A 38 4.90 -2.61 1.34
N VAL A 39 5.24 -1.83 2.36
CA VAL A 39 6.15 -0.69 2.21
C VAL A 39 7.52 -1.14 1.71
N SER A 40 8.07 -2.23 2.24
CA SER A 40 9.35 -2.77 1.76
C SER A 40 9.29 -3.11 0.27
N GLU A 41 8.26 -3.85 -0.17
CA GLU A 41 8.11 -4.23 -1.58
C GLU A 41 7.85 -3.02 -2.50
N LEU A 42 7.12 -2.01 -2.01
CA LEU A 42 6.88 -0.78 -2.76
C LEU A 42 8.17 0.04 -2.93
N MET A 43 8.98 0.17 -1.87
CA MET A 43 10.27 0.87 -1.93
C MET A 43 11.21 0.20 -2.94
N ASP A 44 11.32 -1.13 -2.89
CA ASP A 44 12.18 -1.91 -3.79
C ASP A 44 11.67 -1.90 -5.24
N THR A 45 10.35 -1.99 -5.46
CA THR A 45 9.76 -2.05 -6.80
C THR A 45 9.76 -0.71 -7.51
N PHE A 46 9.47 0.37 -6.78
CA PHE A 46 9.30 1.71 -7.36
C PHE A 46 10.50 2.63 -7.14
N GLU A 47 11.57 2.14 -6.50
CA GLU A 47 12.78 2.88 -6.13
C GLU A 47 12.44 4.19 -5.38
N VAL A 48 11.54 4.09 -4.38
CA VAL A 48 11.09 5.22 -3.54
C VAL A 48 11.51 5.05 -2.08
N GLU A 49 11.60 6.16 -1.36
CA GLU A 49 11.73 6.15 0.11
C GLU A 49 10.39 6.52 0.76
N ILE A 50 9.93 5.68 1.69
CA ILE A 50 8.71 5.91 2.47
C ILE A 50 9.11 6.02 3.94
N SER A 51 8.70 7.10 4.58
CA SER A 51 9.04 7.42 5.96
C SER A 51 8.10 6.72 6.94
N VAL A 52 8.52 6.57 8.20
CA VAL A 52 7.62 6.16 9.28
C VAL A 52 6.44 7.11 9.47
N GLU A 53 6.61 8.40 9.14
CA GLU A 53 5.53 9.40 9.17
C GLU A 53 4.47 9.14 8.10
N ASP A 54 4.85 8.49 7.00
CA ASP A 54 3.94 8.16 5.89
C ASP A 54 3.10 6.91 6.19
N LEU A 55 3.44 6.14 7.22
CA LEU A 55 2.73 4.93 7.68
C LEU A 55 1.42 5.25 8.41
N GLN A 56 0.58 6.08 7.79
CA GLN A 56 -0.73 6.45 8.30
C GLN A 56 -1.84 5.68 7.58
N PRO A 57 -2.94 5.32 8.26
CA PRO A 57 -4.06 4.61 7.64
C PRO A 57 -4.58 5.29 6.37
N GLU A 58 -4.59 6.62 6.34
CA GLU A 58 -5.02 7.40 5.18
C GLU A 58 -4.20 7.15 3.91
N ASN A 59 -2.93 6.76 4.03
CA ASN A 59 -2.04 6.46 2.90
C ASN A 59 -2.15 5.01 2.41
N PHE A 60 -2.75 4.12 3.21
CA PHE A 60 -2.79 2.68 2.95
C PHE A 60 -4.21 2.08 2.92
N ASN A 61 -5.24 2.87 3.22
CA ASN A 61 -6.64 2.42 3.24
C ASN A 61 -7.20 2.06 1.87
N SER A 62 -6.56 2.52 0.78
CA SER A 62 -6.96 2.17 -0.59
C SER A 62 -5.75 2.13 -1.52
N VAL A 63 -5.89 1.39 -2.62
CA VAL A 63 -4.86 1.37 -3.69
C VAL A 63 -4.59 2.78 -4.21
N ASP A 64 -5.62 3.61 -4.34
CA ASP A 64 -5.46 4.98 -4.83
C ASP A 64 -4.67 5.86 -3.85
N ALA A 65 -4.78 5.63 -2.54
CA ALA A 65 -3.95 6.30 -1.55
C ALA A 65 -2.49 5.85 -1.64
N ILE A 66 -2.25 4.55 -1.78
CA ILE A 66 -0.89 3.99 -1.93
C ILE A 66 -0.22 4.53 -3.19
N VAL A 67 -0.95 4.57 -4.31
CA VAL A 67 -0.45 5.14 -5.57
C VAL A 67 -0.08 6.61 -5.40
N LYS A 68 -0.90 7.41 -4.69
CA LYS A 68 -0.57 8.82 -4.40
C LYS A 68 0.68 8.95 -3.53
N LEU A 69 0.84 8.09 -2.52
CA LEU A 69 2.03 8.08 -1.67
C LEU A 69 3.29 7.85 -2.51
N ILE A 70 3.28 6.82 -3.37
CA ILE A 70 4.40 6.50 -4.26
C ILE A 70 4.70 7.68 -5.19
N GLN A 71 3.67 8.29 -5.78
CA GLN A 71 3.84 9.46 -6.66
C GLN A 71 4.43 10.67 -5.94
N ALA A 72 4.04 10.89 -4.67
CA ALA A 72 4.59 11.96 -3.86
C ALA A 72 6.07 11.70 -3.50
N ALA A 73 6.46 10.44 -3.29
CA ALA A 73 7.84 10.06 -2.97
C ALA A 73 8.79 10.06 -4.20
N GLN A 74 8.25 9.99 -5.42
CA GLN A 74 9.03 10.03 -6.66
C GLN A 74 9.45 11.45 -7.12
N GLY A 75 8.92 12.50 -6.48
CA GLY A 75 9.14 13.91 -6.84
C GLY A 75 10.03 14.65 -5.87
#